data_AF-A0A257SH69-F1
#
_entry.id   AF-A0A257SH69-F1
#
_cell.length_a   1.000
_cell.length_b   1.000
_cell.length_c   1.000
_cell.angle_alpha   90.00
_cell.angle_beta   90.00
_cell.angle_gamma   90.00
#
_symmetry.space_group_name_H-M   'P 1'
#
loop_
_entity.id
_entity.type
_entity.pdbx_description
1 polymer ?
#
loop_
_entity_poly.entity_id
_entity_poly.type
_entity_poly.pdbx_seq_one_letter_code
_entity_poly.pdbx_strand_id
1 'polypeptide(L)'
;LADDRERELRGLAAAGEIATHEQVQAARIHRDEGWRLVRQEYIERVEDPDRLSATFASGLSLPAAYEGAVREADRLADILHADAGRAANYETTRQRIADMQKTRRALFARRDALNAELAELDIRWGAIAQSLGQLDLTPAAAIEWCQKHSNWVERYTLLGAQRQARQEVADLLVTTRTGLSEALTACGLPGLADGELLTAALARAKAAVDAARQAATARAALVGQITQQELDLADTISQQARSTEKMNLWQRQWDETVTALRLPTRSLPAEAHARIDEFDALASALDTLDELSREAELERGKRSSFEEALSALAGEVDESVSDKDADHLVSMLYDELAIAREADRLRKQTDVDIERETTRIQQAQLAASSQHERLAELVRRAGV
;
A
#
# COMPACT_ATOMS: atom_id res chain seq x y z
N LEU A 1 -78.30 41.74 -55.60
CA LEU A 1 -78.19 42.65 -54.44
C LEU A 1 -78.14 44.12 -54.86
N ALA A 2 -77.11 44.64 -55.54
CA ALA A 2 -77.09 46.04 -56.00
C ALA A 2 -78.22 46.34 -57.01
N ASP A 3 -78.39 45.48 -58.01
CA ASP A 3 -79.45 45.57 -59.02
C ASP A 3 -80.87 45.44 -58.44
N ASP A 4 -81.00 44.81 -57.28
CA ASP A 4 -82.28 44.68 -56.58
C ASP A 4 -82.61 45.96 -55.82
N ARG A 5 -81.60 46.63 -55.24
CA ARG A 5 -81.74 47.96 -54.62
C ARG A 5 -81.96 49.05 -55.66
N GLU A 6 -81.33 48.95 -56.83
CA GLU A 6 -81.60 49.86 -57.96
C GLU A 6 -83.01 49.67 -58.53
N ARG A 7 -83.56 48.44 -58.45
CA ARG A 7 -84.98 48.18 -58.75
C ARG A 7 -85.91 48.73 -57.67
N GLU A 8 -85.55 48.60 -56.38
CA GLU A 8 -86.28 49.19 -55.25
C GLU A 8 -86.34 50.73 -55.37
N LEU A 9 -85.22 51.38 -55.71
CA LEU A 9 -85.14 52.83 -55.92
C LEU A 9 -86.00 53.29 -57.11
N ARG A 10 -86.01 52.53 -58.21
CA ARG A 10 -86.91 52.78 -59.35
C ARG A 10 -88.38 52.59 -58.99
N GLY A 11 -88.70 51.58 -58.17
CA GLY A 11 -90.06 51.34 -57.68
C GLY A 11 -90.57 52.48 -56.81
N LEU A 12 -89.73 53.02 -55.93
CA LEU A 12 -90.05 54.20 -55.12
C LEU A 12 -90.33 55.42 -56.01
N ALA A 13 -89.50 55.68 -57.03
CA ALA A 13 -89.66 56.80 -57.95
C ALA A 13 -90.85 56.67 -58.93
N ALA A 14 -91.29 55.44 -59.24
CA ALA A 14 -92.41 55.21 -60.15
C ALA A 14 -93.79 55.55 -59.53
N ALA A 15 -93.88 55.61 -58.20
CA ALA A 15 -95.12 55.90 -57.48
C ALA A 15 -95.53 57.38 -57.49
N GLY A 16 -94.66 58.27 -57.99
CA GLY A 16 -94.88 59.72 -58.02
C GLY A 16 -93.57 60.47 -57.78
N GLU A 17 -93.60 61.79 -57.94
CA GLU A 17 -92.45 62.64 -57.63
C GLU A 17 -92.04 62.47 -56.16
N ILE A 18 -90.74 62.29 -55.91
CA ILE A 18 -90.17 62.24 -54.57
C ILE A 18 -89.31 63.49 -54.40
N ALA A 19 -89.74 64.40 -53.51
CA ALA A 19 -88.89 65.48 -53.04
C ALA A 19 -87.91 64.94 -52.00
N THR A 20 -86.62 65.19 -52.19
CA THR A 20 -85.55 64.90 -51.22
C THR A 20 -85.30 66.11 -50.33
N HIS A 21 -84.69 65.89 -49.16
CA HIS A 21 -84.36 66.99 -48.26
C HIS A 21 -83.41 68.01 -48.93
N GLU A 22 -82.50 67.52 -49.78
CA GLU A 22 -81.58 68.34 -50.57
C GLU A 22 -82.30 69.22 -51.59
N GLN A 23 -83.32 68.69 -52.29
CA GLN A 23 -84.11 69.46 -53.26
C GLN A 23 -84.95 70.54 -52.59
N VAL A 24 -85.57 70.24 -51.44
CA VAL A 24 -86.31 71.25 -50.66
C VAL A 24 -85.35 72.33 -50.17
N GLN A 25 -84.16 71.95 -49.70
CA GLN A 25 -83.16 72.92 -49.24
C GLN A 25 -82.63 73.79 -50.39
N ALA A 26 -82.35 73.21 -51.56
CA ALA A 26 -81.93 73.96 -52.74
C ALA A 26 -83.01 74.94 -53.21
N ALA A 27 -84.28 74.52 -53.24
CA ALA A 27 -85.40 75.39 -53.57
C ALA A 27 -85.58 76.52 -52.54
N ARG A 28 -85.40 76.23 -51.23
CA ARG A 28 -85.41 77.25 -50.17
C ARG A 28 -84.26 78.24 -50.30
N ILE A 29 -83.04 77.78 -50.60
CA ILE A 29 -81.89 78.67 -50.84
C ILE A 29 -82.17 79.58 -52.03
N HIS A 30 -82.69 79.02 -53.14
CA HIS A 30 -83.05 79.80 -54.32
C HIS A 30 -84.16 80.82 -54.02
N ARG A 31 -85.19 80.43 -53.26
CA ARG A 31 -86.22 81.35 -52.77
C ARG A 31 -85.62 82.47 -51.91
N ASP A 32 -84.77 82.14 -50.95
CA ASP A 32 -84.17 83.10 -50.03
C ASP A 32 -83.21 84.08 -50.76
N GLU A 33 -82.50 83.60 -51.78
CA GLU A 33 -81.73 84.44 -52.69
C GLU A 33 -82.64 85.39 -53.49
N GLY A 34 -83.77 84.90 -53.99
CA GLY A 34 -84.78 85.73 -54.65
C GLY A 34 -85.33 86.82 -53.72
N TRP A 35 -85.63 86.47 -52.46
CA TRP A 35 -86.08 87.45 -51.46
C TRP A 35 -85.01 88.51 -51.18
N ARG A 36 -83.74 88.11 -51.06
CA ARG A 36 -82.63 89.04 -50.86
C ARG A 36 -82.58 90.06 -51.99
N LEU A 37 -82.69 89.61 -53.24
CA LEU A 37 -82.67 90.48 -54.42
C LEU A 37 -83.90 91.41 -54.46
N VAL A 38 -85.11 90.90 -54.18
CA VAL A 38 -86.33 91.72 -54.10
C VAL A 38 -86.21 92.81 -53.04
N ARG A 39 -85.67 92.48 -51.87
CA ARG A 39 -85.44 93.44 -50.78
C ARG A 39 -84.42 94.51 -51.19
N GLN A 40 -83.33 94.14 -51.86
CA GLN A 40 -82.31 95.08 -52.34
C GLN A 40 -82.89 96.08 -53.36
N GLU A 41 -83.76 95.61 -54.25
CA GLU A 41 -84.42 96.44 -55.28
C GLU A 41 -85.50 97.36 -54.68
N TYR A 42 -86.50 96.80 -54.02
CA TYR A 42 -87.73 97.54 -53.68
C TYR A 42 -87.68 98.24 -52.32
N ILE A 43 -86.87 97.76 -51.38
CA ILE A 43 -86.82 98.29 -50.01
C ILE A 43 -85.55 99.13 -49.81
N GLU A 44 -84.38 98.57 -50.13
CA GLU A 44 -83.09 99.21 -49.84
C GLU A 44 -82.64 100.15 -50.98
N ARG A 45 -83.17 99.98 -52.21
CA ARG A 45 -82.90 100.78 -53.42
C ARG A 45 -81.40 100.95 -53.73
N VAL A 46 -80.64 99.86 -53.56
CA VAL A 46 -79.17 99.89 -53.64
C VAL A 46 -78.65 99.65 -55.06
N GLU A 47 -79.40 98.96 -55.93
CA GLU A 47 -78.95 98.54 -57.26
C GLU A 47 -80.05 98.67 -58.34
N ASP A 48 -79.60 98.68 -59.61
CA ASP A 48 -80.41 98.86 -60.82
C ASP A 48 -81.30 97.63 -61.11
N PRO A 49 -82.66 97.77 -61.19
CA PRO A 49 -83.62 96.66 -61.27
C PRO A 49 -83.40 95.63 -62.38
N ASP A 50 -83.02 96.11 -63.57
CA ASP A 50 -82.91 95.27 -64.77
C ASP A 50 -81.71 94.31 -64.70
N ARG A 51 -80.71 94.63 -63.85
CA ARG A 51 -79.50 93.82 -63.70
C ARG A 51 -79.68 92.68 -62.70
N LEU A 52 -80.50 92.88 -61.66
CA LEU A 52 -80.78 91.87 -60.63
C LEU A 52 -81.75 90.79 -61.13
N SER A 53 -82.77 91.18 -61.88
CA SER A 53 -83.75 90.24 -62.46
C SER A 53 -83.09 89.23 -63.42
N ALA A 54 -82.21 89.70 -64.30
CA ALA A 54 -81.49 88.84 -65.26
C ALA A 54 -80.59 87.78 -64.59
N THR A 55 -80.08 88.05 -63.39
CA THR A 55 -79.20 87.12 -62.66
C THR A 55 -79.98 86.04 -61.92
N PHE A 56 -81.21 86.33 -61.51
CA PHE A 56 -82.05 85.42 -60.72
C PHE A 56 -82.92 84.50 -61.58
N ALA A 57 -83.62 85.08 -62.57
CA ALA A 57 -84.47 84.31 -63.49
C ALA A 57 -84.65 85.09 -64.80
N SER A 58 -84.10 84.56 -65.88
CA SER A 58 -84.18 85.19 -67.21
C SER A 58 -85.62 85.19 -67.73
N GLY A 59 -86.15 86.38 -68.05
CA GLY A 59 -87.43 86.53 -68.77
C GLY A 59 -88.67 86.72 -67.87
N LEU A 60 -88.51 86.79 -66.55
CA LEU A 60 -89.58 87.15 -65.60
C LEU A 60 -89.17 88.41 -64.82
N SER A 61 -90.15 89.19 -64.38
CA SER A 61 -89.88 90.24 -63.39
C SER A 61 -89.44 89.61 -62.08
N LEU A 62 -88.55 90.28 -61.33
CA LEU A 62 -88.01 89.73 -60.09
C LEU A 62 -89.10 89.32 -59.08
N PRO A 63 -90.21 90.08 -58.89
CA PRO A 63 -91.32 89.65 -58.05
C PRO A 63 -91.99 88.36 -58.55
N ALA A 64 -92.25 88.24 -59.86
CA ALA A 64 -92.90 87.06 -60.44
C ALA A 64 -92.01 85.81 -60.35
N ALA A 65 -90.69 85.98 -60.55
CA ALA A 65 -89.71 84.92 -60.39
C ALA A 65 -89.62 84.44 -58.93
N TYR A 66 -89.58 85.39 -57.97
CA TYR A 66 -89.57 85.07 -56.56
C TYR A 66 -90.83 84.33 -56.12
N GLU A 67 -92.03 84.79 -56.52
CA GLU A 67 -93.27 84.07 -56.24
C GLU A 67 -93.27 82.65 -56.82
N GLY A 68 -92.67 82.45 -58.00
CA GLY A 68 -92.42 81.12 -58.57
C GLY A 68 -91.52 80.26 -57.68
N ALA A 69 -90.41 80.82 -57.19
CA ALA A 69 -89.48 80.14 -56.29
C ALA A 69 -90.12 79.80 -54.93
N VAL A 70 -90.98 80.67 -54.39
CA VAL A 70 -91.76 80.39 -53.17
C VAL A 70 -92.71 79.22 -53.41
N ARG A 71 -93.52 79.29 -54.48
CA ARG A 71 -94.48 78.22 -54.84
C ARG A 71 -93.77 76.88 -55.04
N GLU A 72 -92.59 76.88 -55.66
CA GLU A 72 -91.81 75.65 -55.87
C GLU A 72 -91.20 75.11 -54.57
N ALA A 73 -90.67 75.98 -53.71
CA ALA A 73 -90.14 75.56 -52.41
C ALA A 73 -91.24 74.98 -51.50
N ASP A 74 -92.44 75.58 -51.50
CA ASP A 74 -93.58 75.09 -50.73
C ASP A 74 -94.13 73.80 -51.33
N ARG A 75 -94.28 73.71 -52.66
CA ARG A 75 -94.69 72.48 -53.36
C ARG A 75 -93.77 71.30 -53.01
N LEU A 76 -92.45 71.51 -53.08
CA LEU A 76 -91.47 70.47 -52.74
C LEU A 76 -91.49 70.11 -51.25
N ALA A 77 -91.71 71.09 -50.35
CA ALA A 77 -91.84 70.83 -48.92
C ALA A 77 -93.12 70.03 -48.61
N ASP A 78 -94.24 70.33 -49.27
CA ASP A 78 -95.50 69.62 -49.13
C ASP A 78 -95.39 68.19 -49.66
N ILE A 79 -94.75 67.98 -50.81
CA ILE A 79 -94.46 66.64 -51.35
C ILE A 79 -93.58 65.85 -50.38
N LEU A 80 -92.53 66.47 -49.83
CA LEU A 80 -91.64 65.83 -48.85
C LEU A 80 -92.41 65.46 -47.58
N HIS A 81 -93.31 66.33 -47.08
CA HIS A 81 -94.08 66.06 -45.88
C HIS A 81 -95.16 65.01 -46.08
N ALA A 82 -95.91 65.06 -47.19
CA ALA A 82 -96.95 64.09 -47.52
C ALA A 82 -96.37 62.66 -47.61
N ASP A 83 -95.13 62.54 -48.11
CA ASP A 83 -94.49 61.26 -48.40
C ASP A 83 -93.12 61.08 -47.73
N ALA A 84 -92.95 61.60 -46.51
CA ALA A 84 -91.68 61.63 -45.78
C ALA A 84 -91.03 60.24 -45.62
N GLY A 85 -91.83 59.20 -45.36
CA GLY A 85 -91.32 57.83 -45.27
C GLY A 85 -90.78 57.29 -46.60
N ARG A 86 -91.41 57.67 -47.73
CA ARG A 86 -90.97 57.27 -49.07
C ARG A 86 -89.68 58.01 -49.46
N ALA A 87 -89.58 59.30 -49.12
CA ALA A 87 -88.37 60.09 -49.30
C ALA A 87 -87.17 59.56 -48.47
N ALA A 88 -87.38 59.26 -47.18
CA ALA A 88 -86.33 58.71 -46.32
C ALA A 88 -85.83 57.33 -46.80
N ASN A 89 -86.74 56.46 -47.26
CA ASN A 89 -86.38 55.17 -47.85
C ASN A 89 -85.61 55.32 -49.17
N TYR A 90 -86.00 56.29 -49.99
CA TYR A 90 -85.30 56.61 -51.24
C TYR A 90 -83.87 57.07 -50.98
N GLU A 91 -83.65 58.01 -50.06
CA GLU A 91 -82.32 58.50 -49.69
C GLU A 91 -81.46 57.40 -49.04
N THR A 92 -82.03 56.61 -48.12
CA THR A 92 -81.31 55.49 -47.48
C THR A 92 -80.89 54.44 -48.50
N THR A 93 -81.79 54.10 -49.44
CA THR A 93 -81.50 53.12 -50.49
C THR A 93 -80.45 53.66 -51.47
N ARG A 94 -80.53 54.96 -51.83
CA ARG A 94 -79.52 55.64 -52.65
C ARG A 94 -78.15 55.63 -51.99
N GLN A 95 -78.06 55.95 -50.70
CA GLN A 95 -76.81 55.94 -49.95
C GLN A 95 -76.22 54.53 -49.87
N ARG A 96 -77.06 53.52 -49.58
CA ARG A 96 -76.63 52.11 -49.57
C ARG A 96 -76.10 51.65 -50.92
N ILE A 97 -76.73 52.04 -52.03
CA ILE A 97 -76.22 51.75 -53.38
C ILE A 97 -74.86 52.41 -53.58
N ALA A 98 -74.69 53.67 -53.18
CA ALA A 98 -73.41 54.37 -53.27
C ALA A 98 -72.30 53.67 -52.46
N ASP A 99 -72.59 53.25 -51.23
CA ASP A 99 -71.65 52.54 -50.36
C ASP A 99 -71.29 51.15 -50.90
N MET A 100 -72.27 50.42 -51.45
CA MET A 100 -72.06 49.14 -52.11
C MET A 100 -71.20 49.30 -53.37
N GLN A 101 -71.45 50.34 -54.18
CA GLN A 101 -70.65 50.64 -55.37
C GLN A 101 -69.22 51.03 -54.99
N LYS A 102 -69.02 51.81 -53.92
CA LYS A 102 -67.70 52.14 -53.38
C LYS A 102 -66.94 50.90 -52.91
N THR A 103 -67.60 50.05 -52.11
CA THR A 103 -67.03 48.78 -51.64
C THR A 103 -66.68 47.86 -52.82
N ARG A 104 -67.57 47.77 -53.83
CA ARG A 104 -67.33 47.00 -55.04
C ARG A 104 -66.09 47.49 -55.77
N ARG A 105 -65.95 48.81 -55.99
CA ARG A 105 -64.75 49.40 -56.61
C ARG A 105 -63.47 49.08 -55.83
N ALA A 106 -63.51 49.17 -54.49
CA ALA A 106 -62.37 48.84 -53.65
C ALA A 106 -61.98 47.36 -53.75
N LEU A 107 -62.95 46.45 -53.73
CA LEU A 107 -62.70 45.01 -53.89
C LEU A 107 -62.14 44.66 -55.28
N PHE A 108 -62.65 45.28 -56.34
CA PHE A 108 -62.10 45.13 -57.69
C PHE A 108 -60.64 45.61 -57.75
N ALA A 109 -60.35 46.81 -57.24
CA ALA A 109 -58.99 47.31 -57.18
C ALA A 109 -58.06 46.38 -56.38
N ARG A 110 -58.51 45.82 -55.25
CA ARG A 110 -57.72 44.87 -54.45
C ARG A 110 -57.48 43.56 -55.20
N ARG A 111 -58.50 43.03 -55.88
CA ARG A 111 -58.37 41.83 -56.72
C ARG A 111 -57.37 42.05 -57.85
N ASP A 112 -57.47 43.19 -58.54
CA ASP A 112 -56.61 43.51 -59.66
C ASP A 112 -55.14 43.70 -59.20
N ALA A 113 -54.93 44.29 -58.01
CA ALA A 113 -53.62 44.37 -57.38
C ALA A 113 -53.06 42.98 -57.04
N LEU A 114 -53.86 42.09 -56.42
CA LEU A 114 -53.44 40.72 -56.12
C LEU A 114 -53.13 39.91 -57.38
N ASN A 115 -53.89 40.10 -58.46
CA ASN A 115 -53.62 39.46 -59.74
C ASN A 115 -52.32 39.97 -60.38
N ALA A 116 -52.01 41.25 -60.24
CA ALA A 116 -50.74 41.81 -60.69
C ALA A 116 -49.56 41.26 -59.88
N GLU A 117 -49.70 41.15 -58.55
CA GLU A 117 -48.71 40.52 -57.67
C GLU A 117 -48.49 39.04 -58.05
N LEU A 118 -49.56 38.28 -58.31
CA LEU A 118 -49.47 36.89 -58.77
C LEU A 118 -48.75 36.78 -60.12
N ALA A 119 -49.08 37.65 -61.09
CA ALA A 119 -48.43 37.65 -62.40
C ALA A 119 -46.92 37.99 -62.28
N GLU A 120 -46.54 38.89 -61.38
CA GLU A 120 -45.13 39.20 -61.12
C GLU A 120 -44.39 37.98 -60.51
N LEU A 121 -45.03 37.28 -59.56
CA LEU A 121 -44.48 36.06 -58.98
C LEU A 121 -44.31 34.95 -60.02
N ASP A 122 -45.29 34.77 -60.92
CA ASP A 122 -45.22 33.80 -62.01
C ASP A 122 -44.08 34.12 -62.99
N ILE A 123 -43.89 35.40 -63.34
CA ILE A 123 -42.76 35.83 -64.19
C ILE A 123 -41.42 35.54 -63.50
N ARG A 124 -41.29 35.90 -62.22
CA ARG A 124 -40.07 35.64 -61.44
C ARG A 124 -39.79 34.15 -61.31
N TRP A 125 -40.83 33.34 -61.06
CA TRP A 125 -40.70 31.89 -61.02
C TRP A 125 -40.28 31.32 -62.38
N GLY A 126 -40.90 31.79 -63.46
CA GLY A 126 -40.54 31.40 -64.83
C GLY A 126 -39.08 31.69 -65.16
N ALA A 127 -38.54 32.83 -64.73
CA ALA A 127 -37.13 33.15 -64.90
C ALA A 127 -36.20 32.18 -64.14
N ILE A 128 -36.57 31.80 -62.91
CA ILE A 128 -35.84 30.79 -62.13
C ILE A 128 -35.91 29.43 -62.84
N ALA A 129 -37.10 28.97 -63.20
CA ALA A 129 -37.35 27.72 -63.89
C ALA A 129 -36.57 27.64 -65.23
N GLN A 130 -36.55 28.72 -66.00
CA GLN A 130 -35.78 28.84 -67.24
C GLN A 130 -34.26 28.76 -66.99
N SER A 131 -33.76 29.43 -65.95
CA SER A 131 -32.33 29.36 -65.58
C SER A 131 -31.89 27.95 -65.20
N LEU A 132 -32.80 27.15 -64.66
CA LEU A 132 -32.59 25.74 -64.31
C LEU A 132 -32.83 24.78 -65.49
N GLY A 133 -33.30 25.28 -66.64
CA GLY A 133 -33.67 24.46 -67.79
C GLY A 133 -34.89 23.56 -67.54
N GLN A 134 -35.73 23.90 -66.55
CA GLN A 134 -36.85 23.09 -66.08
C GLN A 134 -38.15 23.92 -66.10
N LEU A 135 -38.69 24.16 -67.29
CA LEU A 135 -39.85 25.03 -67.50
C LEU A 135 -41.14 24.52 -66.83
N ASP A 136 -41.25 23.20 -66.64
CA ASP A 136 -42.43 22.55 -66.04
C ASP A 136 -42.33 22.42 -64.50
N LEU A 137 -41.26 22.93 -63.89
CA LEU A 137 -41.06 22.82 -62.45
C LEU A 137 -42.02 23.75 -61.71
N THR A 138 -42.82 23.19 -60.81
CA THR A 138 -43.69 23.97 -59.92
C THR A 138 -42.93 24.43 -58.67
N PRO A 139 -43.32 25.54 -58.03
CA PRO A 139 -42.69 25.99 -56.78
C PRO A 139 -42.70 24.92 -55.68
N ALA A 140 -43.80 24.16 -55.56
CA ALA A 140 -43.92 23.09 -54.58
C ALA A 140 -42.92 21.95 -54.85
N ALA A 141 -42.81 21.52 -56.11
CA ALA A 141 -41.85 20.48 -56.50
C ALA A 141 -40.39 20.94 -56.29
N ALA A 142 -40.09 22.22 -56.50
CA ALA A 142 -38.77 22.77 -56.25
C ALA A 142 -38.40 22.78 -54.76
N ILE A 143 -39.35 23.14 -53.88
CA ILE A 143 -39.14 23.07 -52.42
C ILE A 143 -38.84 21.64 -51.99
N GLU A 144 -39.64 20.68 -52.47
CA GLU A 144 -39.43 19.26 -52.16
C GLU A 144 -38.07 18.77 -52.68
N TRP A 145 -37.68 19.17 -53.88
CA TRP A 145 -36.39 18.85 -54.46
C TRP A 145 -35.23 19.45 -53.64
N CYS A 146 -35.30 20.72 -53.24
CA CYS A 146 -34.31 21.37 -52.40
C CYS A 146 -34.15 20.66 -51.05
N GLN A 147 -35.25 20.25 -50.42
CA GLN A 147 -35.22 19.48 -49.17
C GLN A 147 -34.55 18.13 -49.35
N LYS A 148 -34.91 17.40 -50.42
CA LYS A 148 -34.27 16.12 -50.77
C LYS A 148 -32.78 16.31 -51.02
N HIS A 149 -32.39 17.31 -51.80
CA HIS A 149 -31.01 17.64 -52.09
C HIS A 149 -30.21 17.94 -50.82
N SER A 150 -30.73 18.78 -49.92
CA SER A 150 -30.07 19.09 -48.64
C SER A 150 -29.86 17.83 -47.79
N ASN A 151 -30.85 16.95 -47.72
CA ASN A 151 -30.73 15.67 -47.01
C ASN A 151 -29.68 14.75 -47.66
N TRP A 152 -29.62 14.70 -49.00
CA TRP A 152 -28.59 13.94 -49.71
C TRP A 152 -27.19 14.48 -49.46
N VAL A 153 -27.01 15.81 -49.47
CA VAL A 153 -25.73 16.46 -49.16
C VAL A 153 -25.32 16.12 -47.73
N GLU A 154 -26.22 16.23 -46.76
CA GLU A 154 -25.96 15.88 -45.35
C GLU A 154 -25.58 14.40 -45.18
N ARG A 155 -26.29 13.49 -45.85
CA ARG A 155 -25.95 12.05 -45.81
C ARG A 155 -24.59 11.78 -46.46
N TYR A 156 -24.26 12.48 -47.54
CA TYR A 156 -22.99 12.32 -48.23
C TYR A 156 -21.83 12.84 -47.39
N THR A 157 -21.98 13.99 -46.72
CA THR A 157 -20.96 14.50 -45.80
C THR A 157 -20.78 13.58 -44.60
N LEU A 158 -21.87 13.05 -44.02
CA LEU A 158 -21.81 12.04 -42.96
C LEU A 158 -21.08 10.77 -43.41
N LEU A 159 -21.38 10.27 -44.62
CA LEU A 159 -20.68 9.12 -45.18
C LEU A 159 -19.18 9.39 -45.38
N GLY A 160 -18.83 10.60 -45.81
CA GLY A 160 -17.43 11.06 -45.89
C GLY A 160 -16.73 10.99 -44.54
N ALA A 161 -17.34 11.56 -43.50
CA ALA A 161 -16.80 11.52 -42.13
C ALA A 161 -16.65 10.08 -41.61
N GLN A 162 -17.64 9.21 -41.85
CA GLN A 162 -17.56 7.80 -41.46
C GLN A 162 -16.46 7.04 -42.19
N ARG A 163 -16.23 7.32 -43.47
CA ARG A 163 -15.11 6.73 -44.24
C ARG A 163 -13.77 7.19 -43.69
N GLN A 164 -13.63 8.46 -43.35
CA GLN A 164 -12.41 9.00 -42.76
C GLN A 164 -12.15 8.37 -41.38
N ALA A 165 -13.14 8.34 -40.49
CA ALA A 165 -13.01 7.70 -39.18
C ALA A 165 -12.64 6.21 -39.30
N ARG A 166 -13.21 5.48 -40.28
CA ARG A 166 -12.84 4.10 -40.56
C ARG A 166 -11.37 3.97 -41.00
N GLN A 167 -10.89 4.90 -41.84
CA GLN A 167 -9.51 4.90 -42.29
C GLN A 167 -8.55 5.18 -41.12
N GLU A 168 -8.86 6.17 -40.27
CA GLU A 168 -8.06 6.49 -39.08
C GLU A 168 -7.96 5.29 -38.12
N VAL A 169 -9.06 4.57 -37.89
CA VAL A 169 -9.06 3.33 -37.09
C VAL A 169 -8.23 2.23 -37.76
N ALA A 170 -8.30 2.09 -39.09
CA ALA A 170 -7.52 1.10 -39.82
C ALA A 170 -6.02 1.39 -39.73
N ASP A 171 -5.62 2.65 -39.91
CA ASP A 171 -4.22 3.08 -39.84
C ASP A 171 -3.66 2.93 -38.41
N LEU A 172 -4.46 3.28 -37.40
CA LEU A 172 -4.12 3.06 -36.00
C LEU A 172 -3.96 1.56 -35.70
N LEU A 173 -4.83 0.71 -36.23
CA LEU A 173 -4.77 -0.73 -36.04
C LEU A 173 -3.51 -1.31 -36.69
N VAL A 174 -3.14 -0.88 -37.89
CA VAL A 174 -1.88 -1.29 -38.54
C VAL A 174 -0.69 -0.86 -37.69
N THR A 175 -0.62 0.41 -37.28
CA THR A 175 0.48 0.95 -36.47
C THR A 175 0.59 0.24 -35.11
N THR A 176 -0.53 -0.04 -34.47
CA THR A 176 -0.56 -0.75 -33.18
C THR A 176 -0.12 -2.20 -33.36
N ARG A 177 -0.52 -2.86 -34.45
CA ARG A 177 -0.10 -4.24 -34.75
C ARG A 177 1.38 -4.33 -35.03
N THR A 178 1.94 -3.42 -35.83
CA THR A 178 3.37 -3.39 -36.13
C THR A 178 4.18 -3.13 -34.87
N GLY A 179 3.82 -2.09 -34.09
CA GLY A 179 4.51 -1.75 -32.85
C GLY A 179 4.45 -2.87 -31.80
N LEU A 180 3.30 -3.53 -31.64
CA LEU A 180 3.18 -4.67 -30.73
C LEU A 180 4.02 -5.86 -31.21
N SER A 181 4.03 -6.13 -32.52
CA SER A 181 4.83 -7.22 -33.09
C SER A 181 6.32 -6.98 -32.88
N GLU A 182 6.80 -5.77 -33.14
CA GLU A 182 8.19 -5.37 -32.88
C GLU A 182 8.55 -5.52 -31.40
N ALA A 183 7.70 -5.03 -30.49
CA ALA A 183 7.92 -5.15 -29.06
C ALA A 183 7.98 -6.62 -28.59
N LEU A 184 7.10 -7.48 -29.11
CA LEU A 184 7.14 -8.91 -28.80
C LEU A 184 8.44 -9.55 -29.29
N THR A 185 8.86 -9.26 -30.52
CA THR A 185 10.11 -9.80 -31.07
C THR A 185 11.35 -9.31 -30.32
N ALA A 186 11.37 -8.04 -29.89
CA ALA A 186 12.44 -7.50 -29.06
C ALA A 186 12.55 -8.20 -27.69
N CYS A 187 11.43 -8.70 -27.17
CA CYS A 187 11.38 -9.52 -25.95
C CYS A 187 11.64 -11.02 -26.20
N GLY A 188 12.02 -11.43 -27.41
CA GLY A 188 12.28 -12.83 -27.76
C GLY A 188 11.02 -13.69 -27.91
N LEU A 189 9.84 -13.07 -28.01
CA LEU A 189 8.58 -13.73 -28.30
C LEU A 189 8.31 -13.72 -29.81
N PRO A 190 7.51 -14.66 -30.34
CA PRO A 190 7.08 -14.56 -31.72
C PRO A 190 6.27 -13.26 -31.94
N GLY A 191 6.44 -12.63 -33.10
CA GLY A 191 5.64 -11.47 -33.51
C GLY A 191 4.15 -11.79 -33.62
N LEU A 192 3.37 -10.83 -34.13
CA LEU A 192 1.96 -11.09 -34.39
C LEU A 192 1.82 -11.98 -35.62
N ALA A 193 1.05 -13.05 -35.50
CA ALA A 193 0.69 -13.87 -36.65
C ALA A 193 -0.40 -13.18 -37.50
N ASP A 194 -0.47 -13.55 -38.78
CA ASP A 194 -1.53 -13.09 -39.68
C ASP A 194 -2.90 -13.50 -39.14
N GLY A 195 -3.80 -12.52 -38.98
CA GLY A 195 -5.13 -12.74 -38.42
C GLY A 195 -5.18 -12.97 -36.90
N GLU A 196 -4.06 -12.95 -36.17
CA GLU A 196 -4.07 -13.07 -34.70
C GLU A 196 -4.82 -11.91 -34.06
N LEU A 197 -5.73 -12.22 -33.13
CA LEU A 197 -6.44 -11.21 -32.33
C LEU A 197 -5.46 -10.51 -31.38
N LEU A 198 -5.55 -9.17 -31.30
CA LEU A 198 -4.70 -8.36 -30.41
C LEU A 198 -4.81 -8.77 -28.94
N THR A 199 -5.98 -9.25 -28.51
CA THR A 199 -6.22 -9.75 -27.15
C THR A 199 -5.40 -11.00 -26.83
N ALA A 200 -5.23 -11.91 -27.80
CA ALA A 200 -4.41 -13.11 -27.64
C ALA A 200 -2.92 -12.76 -27.56
N ALA A 201 -2.44 -11.89 -28.46
CA ALA A 201 -1.07 -11.39 -28.42
C ALA A 201 -0.77 -10.66 -27.09
N LEU A 202 -1.70 -9.85 -26.59
CA LEU A 202 -1.57 -9.16 -25.30
C LEU A 202 -1.54 -10.13 -24.12
N ALA A 203 -2.38 -11.18 -24.11
CA ALA A 203 -2.37 -12.18 -23.06
C ALA A 203 -1.02 -12.92 -22.99
N ARG A 204 -0.45 -13.26 -24.15
CA ARG A 204 0.88 -13.86 -24.28
C ARG A 204 1.98 -12.91 -23.79
N ALA A 205 1.93 -11.64 -24.17
CA ALA A 205 2.86 -10.62 -23.66
C ALA A 205 2.82 -10.53 -22.13
N LYS A 206 1.61 -10.48 -21.55
CA LYS A 206 1.42 -10.44 -20.09
C LYS A 206 2.00 -11.68 -19.40
N ALA A 207 1.70 -12.88 -19.91
CA ALA A 207 2.24 -14.11 -19.37
C ALA A 207 3.77 -14.14 -19.38
N ALA A 208 4.39 -13.65 -20.46
CA ALA A 208 5.84 -13.56 -20.55
C ALA A 208 6.44 -12.54 -19.56
N VAL A 209 5.80 -11.38 -19.38
CA VAL A 209 6.20 -10.39 -18.37
C VAL A 209 6.14 -10.96 -16.96
N ASP A 210 5.06 -11.69 -16.64
CA ASP A 210 4.90 -12.30 -15.32
C ASP A 210 5.92 -13.42 -15.09
N ALA A 211 6.19 -14.25 -16.11
CA ALA A 211 7.26 -15.26 -16.05
C ALA A 211 8.65 -14.62 -15.85
N ALA A 212 8.96 -13.53 -16.57
CA ALA A 212 10.22 -12.81 -16.41
C ALA A 212 10.37 -12.21 -15.01
N ARG A 213 9.28 -11.68 -14.43
CA ARG A 213 9.27 -11.19 -13.04
C ARG A 213 9.51 -12.31 -12.04
N GLN A 214 8.86 -13.46 -12.20
CA GLN A 214 9.08 -14.62 -11.35
C GLN A 214 10.53 -15.13 -11.44
N ALA A 215 11.08 -15.21 -12.65
CA ALA A 215 12.47 -15.60 -12.87
C ALA A 215 13.45 -14.61 -12.22
N ALA A 216 13.19 -13.30 -12.29
CA ALA A 216 14.01 -12.29 -11.64
C ALA A 216 14.00 -12.43 -10.10
N THR A 217 12.83 -12.66 -9.50
CA THR A 217 12.70 -12.90 -8.05
C THR A 217 13.42 -14.18 -7.63
N ALA A 218 13.24 -15.27 -8.38
CA ALA A 218 13.93 -16.53 -8.12
C ALA A 218 15.45 -16.39 -8.22
N ARG A 219 15.94 -15.66 -9.23
CA ARG A 219 17.37 -15.34 -9.37
C ARG A 219 17.89 -14.52 -8.20
N ALA A 220 17.15 -13.51 -7.74
CA ALA A 220 17.54 -12.71 -6.58
C ALA A 220 17.64 -13.57 -5.30
N ALA A 221 16.69 -14.49 -5.10
CA ALA A 221 16.73 -15.44 -3.97
C ALA A 221 17.95 -16.37 -4.04
N LEU A 222 18.24 -16.94 -5.23
CA LEU A 222 19.42 -17.79 -5.43
C LEU A 222 20.73 -17.04 -5.19
N VAL A 223 20.84 -15.79 -5.68
CA VAL A 223 22.01 -14.94 -5.42
C VAL A 223 22.17 -14.70 -3.91
N GLY A 224 21.08 -14.42 -3.18
CA GLY A 224 21.12 -14.30 -1.73
C GLY A 224 21.61 -15.58 -1.03
N GLN A 225 21.13 -16.75 -1.47
CA GLN A 225 21.59 -18.03 -0.95
C GLN A 225 23.08 -18.28 -1.21
N ILE A 226 23.57 -17.98 -2.42
CA ILE A 226 24.99 -18.09 -2.76
C ILE A 226 25.83 -17.22 -1.81
N THR A 227 25.44 -15.95 -1.62
CA THR A 227 26.18 -15.04 -0.73
C THR A 227 26.20 -15.52 0.72
N GLN A 228 25.10 -16.10 1.21
CA GLN A 228 25.06 -16.66 2.56
C GLN A 228 25.96 -17.89 2.68
N GLN A 229 25.91 -18.80 1.70
CA GLN A 229 26.76 -19.99 1.67
C GLN A 229 28.25 -19.65 1.59
N GLU A 230 28.62 -18.60 0.87
CA GLU A 230 30.01 -18.10 0.83
C GLU A 230 30.47 -17.59 2.20
N LEU A 231 29.61 -16.88 2.94
CA LEU A 231 29.89 -16.43 4.30
C LEU A 231 30.03 -17.62 5.26
N ASP A 232 29.11 -18.58 5.21
CA ASP A 232 29.13 -19.77 6.06
C ASP A 232 30.37 -20.63 5.78
N LEU A 233 30.77 -20.76 4.51
CA LEU A 233 32.00 -21.46 4.11
C LEU A 233 33.24 -20.76 4.66
N ALA A 234 33.31 -19.42 4.54
CA ALA A 234 34.43 -18.65 5.07
C ALA A 234 34.55 -18.78 6.60
N ASP A 235 33.42 -18.75 7.32
CA ASP A 235 33.41 -18.97 8.77
C ASP A 235 33.85 -20.40 9.13
N THR A 236 33.33 -21.40 8.42
CA THR A 236 33.71 -22.81 8.64
C THR A 236 35.21 -23.04 8.41
N ILE A 237 35.79 -22.45 7.35
CA ILE A 237 37.24 -22.52 7.08
C ILE A 237 38.03 -21.85 8.22
N SER A 238 37.58 -20.70 8.71
CA SER A 238 38.19 -20.00 9.85
C SER A 238 38.14 -20.83 11.13
N GLN A 239 37.01 -21.46 11.43
CA GLN A 239 36.83 -22.35 12.57
C GLN A 239 37.72 -23.60 12.47
N GLN A 240 37.82 -24.19 11.27
CA GLN A 240 38.71 -25.32 11.00
C GLN A 240 40.16 -24.92 11.24
N ALA A 241 40.63 -23.80 10.69
CA ALA A 241 41.99 -23.30 10.87
C ALA A 241 42.32 -23.09 12.35
N ARG A 242 41.43 -22.44 13.11
CA ARG A 242 41.58 -22.25 14.56
C ARG A 242 41.64 -23.56 15.33
N SER A 243 40.82 -24.55 14.96
CA SER A 243 40.79 -25.85 15.62
C SER A 243 42.05 -26.67 15.31
N THR A 244 42.54 -26.62 14.07
CA THR A 244 43.82 -27.24 13.68
C THR A 244 44.99 -26.59 14.41
N GLU A 245 45.00 -25.26 14.55
CA GLU A 245 46.03 -24.55 15.30
C GLU A 245 46.04 -24.95 16.79
N LYS A 246 44.85 -24.98 17.43
CA LYS A 246 44.70 -25.47 18.80
C LYS A 246 45.17 -26.91 18.96
N MET A 247 44.80 -27.80 18.03
CA MET A 247 45.22 -29.20 18.04
C MET A 247 46.74 -29.32 17.90
N ASN A 248 47.35 -28.56 16.99
CA ASN A 248 48.81 -28.55 16.80
C ASN A 248 49.56 -27.97 18.01
N LEU A 249 48.98 -26.97 18.69
CA LEU A 249 49.54 -26.44 19.93
C LEU A 249 49.46 -27.48 21.05
N TRP A 250 48.29 -28.07 21.25
CA TRP A 250 48.07 -29.12 22.24
C TRP A 250 48.99 -30.32 22.00
N GLN A 251 49.11 -30.80 20.75
CA GLN A 251 50.00 -31.91 20.41
C GLN A 251 51.47 -31.59 20.71
N ARG A 252 51.93 -30.35 20.42
CA ARG A 252 53.29 -29.93 20.76
C ARG A 252 53.54 -29.93 22.27
N GLN A 253 52.62 -29.36 23.04
CA GLN A 253 52.70 -29.35 24.51
C GLN A 253 52.64 -30.77 25.09
N TRP A 254 51.81 -31.63 24.52
CA TRP A 254 51.70 -33.02 24.90
C TRP A 254 52.99 -33.79 24.61
N ASP A 255 53.55 -33.65 23.41
CA ASP A 255 54.80 -34.30 22.99
C ASP A 255 55.97 -33.88 23.89
N GLU A 256 56.06 -32.61 24.28
CA GLU A 256 57.05 -32.12 25.26
C GLU A 256 56.87 -32.78 26.63
N THR A 257 55.63 -32.90 27.09
CA THR A 257 55.29 -33.51 28.39
C THR A 257 55.59 -35.01 28.43
N VAL A 258 55.20 -35.77 27.40
CA VAL A 258 55.49 -37.22 27.36
C VAL A 258 56.98 -37.53 27.16
N THR A 259 57.72 -36.63 26.51
CA THR A 259 59.18 -36.73 26.43
C THR A 259 59.84 -36.59 27.81
N ALA A 260 59.32 -35.69 28.68
CA ALA A 260 59.76 -35.59 30.07
C ALA A 260 59.49 -36.88 30.85
N LEU A 261 58.40 -37.60 30.53
CA LEU A 261 58.08 -38.93 31.06
C LEU A 261 58.91 -40.08 30.41
N ARG A 262 59.90 -39.75 29.57
CA ARG A 262 60.73 -40.74 28.83
C ARG A 262 59.88 -41.67 27.95
N LEU A 263 58.80 -41.16 27.38
CA LEU A 263 57.99 -41.85 26.37
C LEU A 263 58.24 -41.27 24.97
N PRO A 264 57.98 -42.04 23.90
CA PRO A 264 58.02 -41.54 22.53
C PRO A 264 57.03 -40.39 22.29
N THR A 265 57.33 -39.53 21.32
CA THR A 265 56.36 -38.51 20.88
C THR A 265 55.10 -39.17 20.32
N ARG A 266 53.94 -38.52 20.50
CA ARG A 266 52.60 -39.05 20.19
C ARG A 266 52.15 -40.26 21.00
N SER A 267 52.81 -40.57 22.11
CA SER A 267 52.28 -41.53 23.09
C SER A 267 50.88 -41.15 23.55
N LEU A 268 50.02 -42.15 23.73
CA LEU A 268 48.63 -41.92 24.10
C LEU A 268 48.54 -41.47 25.57
N PRO A 269 47.52 -40.69 25.97
CA PRO A 269 47.30 -40.31 27.37
C PRO A 269 47.23 -41.48 28.35
N ALA A 270 46.75 -42.65 27.90
CA ALA A 270 46.75 -43.88 28.70
C ALA A 270 48.17 -44.42 28.96
N GLU A 271 49.08 -44.32 27.99
CA GLU A 271 50.49 -44.73 28.16
C GLU A 271 51.23 -43.79 29.11
N ALA A 272 50.95 -42.49 29.03
CA ALA A 272 51.49 -41.49 29.96
C ALA A 272 51.04 -41.75 31.40
N HIS A 273 49.77 -42.10 31.62
CA HIS A 273 49.28 -42.49 32.95
C HIS A 273 50.00 -43.73 33.47
N ALA A 274 50.10 -44.79 32.66
CA ALA A 274 50.79 -46.01 33.08
C ALA A 274 52.26 -45.75 33.46
N ARG A 275 52.96 -44.86 32.74
CA ARG A 275 54.33 -44.47 33.09
C ARG A 275 54.43 -43.64 34.38
N ILE A 276 53.45 -42.80 34.66
CA ILE A 276 53.39 -42.08 35.94
C ILE A 276 53.20 -43.08 37.08
N ASP A 277 52.29 -44.05 36.93
CA ASP A 277 52.09 -45.12 37.92
C ASP A 277 53.38 -45.94 38.15
N GLU A 278 54.14 -46.23 37.08
CA GLU A 278 55.47 -46.87 37.18
C GLU A 278 56.47 -46.03 37.99
N PHE A 279 56.50 -44.70 37.79
CA PHE A 279 57.38 -43.82 38.56
C PHE A 279 56.95 -43.69 40.02
N ASP A 280 55.65 -43.65 40.32
CA ASP A 280 55.14 -43.62 41.68
C ASP A 280 55.47 -44.93 42.43
N ALA A 281 55.38 -46.08 41.74
CA ALA A 281 55.80 -47.36 42.27
C ALA A 281 57.32 -47.40 42.53
N LEU A 282 58.13 -46.83 41.64
CA LEU A 282 59.59 -46.72 41.83
C LEU A 282 59.95 -45.81 43.01
N ALA A 283 59.29 -44.65 43.15
CA ALA A 283 59.50 -43.76 44.27
C ALA A 283 59.17 -44.46 45.60
N SER A 284 58.04 -45.15 45.65
CA SER A 284 57.65 -45.96 46.81
C SER A 284 58.69 -47.04 47.13
N ALA A 285 59.26 -47.70 46.12
CA ALA A 285 60.31 -48.71 46.31
C ALA A 285 61.61 -48.09 46.83
N LEU A 286 62.01 -46.90 46.37
CA LEU A 286 63.18 -46.18 46.88
C LEU A 286 63.00 -45.78 48.35
N ASP A 287 61.83 -45.27 48.72
CA ASP A 287 61.51 -44.95 50.12
C ASP A 287 61.62 -46.20 51.01
N THR A 288 61.12 -47.35 50.54
CA THR A 288 61.28 -48.61 51.28
C THR A 288 62.73 -49.06 51.38
N LEU A 289 63.55 -48.82 50.35
CA LEU A 289 64.97 -49.15 50.37
C LEU A 289 65.74 -48.27 51.36
N ASP A 290 65.43 -46.98 51.41
CA ASP A 290 66.02 -46.04 52.37
C ASP A 290 65.68 -46.44 53.81
N GLU A 291 64.42 -46.81 54.08
CA GLU A 291 64.02 -47.28 55.41
C GLU A 291 64.72 -48.59 55.79
N LEU A 292 64.78 -49.57 54.87
CA LEU A 292 65.51 -50.81 55.09
C LEU A 292 67.02 -50.59 55.27
N SER A 293 67.61 -49.64 54.55
CA SER A 293 69.03 -49.28 54.69
C SER A 293 69.29 -48.65 56.06
N ARG A 294 68.40 -47.76 56.51
CA ARG A 294 68.45 -47.16 57.84
C ARG A 294 68.30 -48.21 58.94
N GLU A 295 67.41 -49.17 58.77
CA GLU A 295 67.22 -50.29 59.69
C GLU A 295 68.48 -51.18 59.73
N ALA A 296 69.03 -51.54 58.57
CA ALA A 296 70.26 -52.33 58.49
C ALA A 296 71.48 -51.63 59.12
N GLU A 297 71.59 -50.31 58.97
CA GLU A 297 72.64 -49.52 59.62
C GLU A 297 72.48 -49.52 61.15
N LEU A 298 71.25 -49.40 61.61
CA LEU A 298 70.93 -49.43 63.04
C LEU A 298 71.20 -50.80 63.67
N GLU A 299 70.84 -51.89 62.98
CA GLU A 299 71.18 -53.25 63.40
C GLU A 299 72.68 -53.52 63.36
N ARG A 300 73.41 -53.02 62.35
CA ARG A 300 74.88 -53.10 62.30
C ARG A 300 75.51 -52.34 63.47
N GLY A 301 75.00 -51.16 63.79
CA GLY A 301 75.42 -50.38 64.96
C GLY A 301 75.17 -51.12 66.27
N LYS A 302 73.99 -51.72 66.46
CA LYS A 302 73.69 -52.58 67.62
C LYS A 302 74.67 -53.74 67.72
N ARG A 303 74.92 -54.44 66.62
CA ARG A 303 75.87 -55.57 66.57
C ARG A 303 77.29 -55.14 66.95
N SER A 304 77.79 -54.03 66.40
CA SER A 304 79.10 -53.48 66.76
C SER A 304 79.17 -53.12 68.24
N SER A 305 78.15 -52.46 68.79
CA SER A 305 78.12 -52.13 70.23
C SER A 305 78.08 -53.35 71.14
N PHE A 306 77.41 -54.43 70.69
CA PHE A 306 77.38 -55.70 71.40
C PHE A 306 78.75 -56.39 71.36
N GLU A 307 79.41 -56.44 70.19
CA GLU A 307 80.75 -57.00 70.02
C GLU A 307 81.81 -56.20 70.82
N GLU A 308 81.70 -54.87 70.88
CA GLU A 308 82.54 -54.00 71.72
C GLU A 308 82.32 -54.28 73.22
N ALA A 309 81.07 -54.34 73.68
CA ALA A 309 80.75 -54.65 75.07
C ALA A 309 81.23 -56.04 75.48
N LEU A 310 81.12 -57.02 74.58
CA LEU A 310 81.59 -58.38 74.78
C LEU A 310 83.13 -58.45 74.85
N SER A 311 83.81 -57.69 73.98
CA SER A 311 85.27 -57.57 74.01
C SER A 311 85.77 -56.88 75.28
N ALA A 312 85.06 -55.84 75.74
CA ALA A 312 85.37 -55.17 77.00
C ALA A 312 85.21 -56.12 78.21
N LEU A 313 84.13 -56.91 78.23
CA LEU A 313 83.89 -57.90 79.29
C LEU A 313 84.95 -59.02 79.28
N ALA A 314 85.35 -59.49 78.11
CA ALA A 314 86.43 -60.48 78.00
C ALA A 314 87.80 -59.91 78.41
N GLY A 315 88.05 -58.62 78.16
CA GLY A 315 89.24 -57.91 78.64
C GLY A 315 89.30 -57.76 80.16
N GLU A 316 88.18 -57.61 80.86
CA GLU A 316 88.14 -57.59 82.34
C GLU A 316 88.47 -58.94 82.98
N VAL A 317 88.29 -60.04 82.24
CA VAL A 317 88.58 -61.42 82.71
C VAL A 317 90.00 -61.86 82.32
N ASP A 318 90.81 -60.96 81.74
CA ASP A 318 92.20 -61.20 81.29
C ASP A 318 92.32 -62.38 80.29
N GLU A 319 91.29 -62.58 79.47
CA GLU A 319 91.16 -63.71 78.53
C GLU A 319 91.33 -63.24 77.08
N SER A 320 92.11 -63.97 76.27
CA SER A 320 92.45 -63.55 74.91
C SER A 320 91.26 -63.63 73.94
N VAL A 321 90.87 -62.47 73.40
CA VAL A 321 89.72 -62.25 72.50
C VAL A 321 90.03 -62.57 71.02
N SER A 322 91.29 -62.86 70.68
CA SER A 322 91.79 -62.68 69.30
C SER A 322 91.30 -63.69 68.23
N ASP A 323 90.50 -64.72 68.55
CA ASP A 323 90.09 -65.72 67.55
C ASP A 323 88.75 -66.45 67.86
N LYS A 324 87.83 -65.81 68.58
CA LYS A 324 86.54 -66.41 68.99
C LYS A 324 85.36 -65.59 68.46
N ASP A 325 84.36 -66.24 67.87
CA ASP A 325 83.09 -65.60 67.47
C ASP A 325 82.27 -65.18 68.70
N ALA A 326 81.41 -64.18 68.56
CA ALA A 326 80.67 -63.54 69.64
C ALA A 326 79.82 -64.54 70.45
N ASP A 327 79.15 -65.49 69.79
CA ASP A 327 78.38 -66.54 70.48
C ASP A 327 79.27 -67.46 71.35
N HIS A 328 80.50 -67.71 70.90
CA HIS A 328 81.47 -68.52 71.63
C HIS A 328 82.03 -67.78 72.84
N LEU A 329 82.31 -66.48 72.70
CA LEU A 329 82.73 -65.61 73.80
C LEU A 329 81.65 -65.50 74.89
N VAL A 330 80.38 -65.32 74.50
CA VAL A 330 79.24 -65.29 75.44
C VAL A 330 79.15 -66.60 76.22
N SER A 331 79.17 -67.75 75.54
CA SER A 331 79.06 -69.06 76.18
C SER A 331 80.19 -69.28 77.19
N MET A 332 81.43 -68.94 76.81
CA MET A 332 82.59 -69.08 77.70
C MET A 332 82.53 -68.15 78.93
N LEU A 333 82.13 -66.88 78.75
CA LEU A 333 81.97 -65.94 79.87
C LEU A 333 80.87 -66.41 80.85
N TYR A 334 79.83 -67.07 80.35
CA TYR A 334 78.81 -67.71 81.18
C TYR A 334 79.34 -68.93 81.94
N ASP A 335 80.20 -69.74 81.33
CA ASP A 335 80.84 -70.90 81.97
C ASP A 335 81.85 -70.45 83.06
N GLU A 336 82.68 -69.43 82.78
CA GLU A 336 83.56 -68.76 83.74
C GLU A 336 82.76 -68.20 84.94
N LEU A 337 81.64 -67.51 84.67
CA LEU A 337 80.75 -67.00 85.71
C LEU A 337 80.15 -68.14 86.55
N ALA A 338 79.82 -69.28 85.94
CA ALA A 338 79.31 -70.45 86.65
C ALA A 338 80.39 -71.06 87.57
N ILE A 339 81.63 -71.17 87.09
CA ILE A 339 82.78 -71.63 87.87
C ILE A 339 83.05 -70.67 89.04
N ALA A 340 83.08 -69.36 88.80
CA ALA A 340 83.29 -68.35 89.83
C ALA A 340 82.19 -68.36 90.90
N ARG A 341 80.92 -68.56 90.50
CA ARG A 341 79.80 -68.71 91.43
C ARG A 341 79.90 -69.97 92.28
N GLU A 342 80.33 -71.09 91.72
CA GLU A 342 80.51 -72.34 92.47
C GLU A 342 81.71 -72.24 93.43
N ALA A 343 82.80 -71.59 93.02
CA ALA A 343 83.93 -71.29 93.90
C ALA A 343 83.54 -70.39 95.08
N ASP A 344 82.74 -69.34 94.86
CA ASP A 344 82.23 -68.47 95.93
C ASP A 344 81.26 -69.20 96.88
N ARG A 345 80.43 -70.10 96.34
CA ARG A 345 79.54 -70.97 97.13
C ARG A 345 80.34 -71.91 98.03
N LEU A 346 81.36 -72.58 97.49
CA LEU A 346 82.26 -73.46 98.25
C LEU A 346 83.04 -72.69 99.31
N ARG A 347 83.52 -71.49 99.00
CA ARG A 347 84.22 -70.62 99.96
C ARG A 347 83.32 -70.25 101.14
N LYS A 348 82.08 -69.80 100.87
CA LYS A 348 81.07 -69.50 101.91
C LYS A 348 80.74 -70.73 102.77
N GLN A 349 80.73 -71.92 102.19
CA GLN A 349 80.44 -73.16 102.91
C GLN A 349 81.62 -73.59 103.81
N THR A 350 82.85 -73.37 103.33
CA THR A 350 84.08 -73.62 104.08
C THR A 350 84.24 -72.65 105.26
N ASP A 351 83.86 -71.37 105.09
CA ASP A 351 83.87 -70.38 106.17
C ASP A 351 82.91 -70.77 107.31
N VAL A 352 81.70 -71.26 106.98
CA VAL A 352 80.71 -71.74 107.97
C VAL A 352 81.20 -72.97 108.73
N ASP A 353 81.91 -73.90 108.07
CA ASP A 353 82.45 -75.10 108.71
C ASP A 353 83.63 -74.78 109.65
N ILE A 354 84.47 -73.80 109.29
CA ILE A 354 85.55 -73.28 110.16
C ILE A 354 84.98 -72.64 111.44
N GLU A 355 83.89 -71.88 111.33
CA GLU A 355 83.20 -71.24 112.47
C GLU A 355 82.58 -72.28 113.42
N ARG A 356 82.05 -73.38 112.86
CA ARG A 356 81.48 -74.50 113.64
C ARG A 356 82.53 -75.24 114.46
N GLU A 357 83.67 -75.57 113.85
CA GLU A 357 84.73 -76.32 114.52
C GLU A 357 85.48 -75.48 115.56
N THR A 358 85.67 -74.17 115.32
CA THR A 358 86.23 -73.26 116.33
C THR A 358 85.34 -73.13 117.57
N THR A 359 84.01 -73.11 117.40
CA THR A 359 83.05 -73.07 118.52
C THR A 359 83.07 -74.38 119.34
N ARG A 360 83.23 -75.54 118.69
CA ARG A 360 83.38 -76.84 119.35
C ARG A 360 84.63 -76.93 120.21
N ILE A 361 85.76 -76.41 119.71
CA ILE A 361 87.04 -76.39 120.44
C ILE A 361 86.94 -75.51 121.70
N GLN A 362 86.29 -74.34 121.61
CA GLN A 362 86.08 -73.46 122.78
C GLN A 362 85.18 -74.10 123.85
N GLN A 363 84.12 -74.80 123.45
CA GLN A 363 83.24 -75.50 124.39
C GLN A 363 83.94 -76.68 125.08
N ALA A 364 84.78 -77.42 124.36
CA ALA A 364 85.60 -78.50 124.91
C ALA A 364 86.66 -77.98 125.90
N GLN A 365 87.25 -76.82 125.65
CA GLN A 365 88.22 -76.18 126.55
C GLN A 365 87.58 -75.65 127.84
N LEU A 366 86.36 -75.08 127.76
CA LEU A 366 85.58 -74.67 128.95
C LEU A 366 85.10 -75.87 129.78
N ALA A 367 84.75 -76.99 129.13
CA ALA A 367 84.42 -78.23 129.83
C ALA A 367 85.66 -78.80 130.54
N ALA A 368 86.82 -78.79 129.90
CA ALA A 368 88.08 -79.29 130.47
C ALA A 368 88.57 -78.44 131.67
N SER A 369 88.45 -77.11 131.62
CA SER A 369 88.84 -76.24 132.74
C SER A 369 87.93 -76.42 133.97
N SER A 370 86.62 -76.56 133.77
CA SER A 370 85.67 -76.79 134.87
C SER A 370 85.85 -78.15 135.56
N GLN A 371 86.28 -79.19 134.82
CA GLN A 371 86.61 -80.50 135.38
C GLN A 371 87.96 -80.49 136.12
N HIS A 372 88.93 -79.70 135.66
CA HIS A 372 90.21 -79.49 136.33
C HIS A 372 90.05 -78.75 137.67
N GLU A 373 89.20 -77.73 137.74
CA GLU A 373 88.88 -77.04 139.00
C GLU A 373 88.15 -77.97 140.00
N ARG A 374 87.25 -78.83 139.51
CA ARG A 374 86.53 -79.80 140.36
C ARG A 374 87.48 -80.86 140.97
N LEU A 375 88.46 -81.31 140.19
CA LEU A 375 89.52 -82.24 140.64
C LEU A 375 90.46 -81.57 141.65
N ALA A 376 90.84 -80.31 141.42
CA ALA A 376 91.67 -79.54 142.36
C ALA A 376 90.97 -79.26 143.70
N GLU A 377 89.63 -79.24 143.74
CA GLU A 377 88.86 -79.07 144.98
C GLU A 377 88.65 -80.38 145.75
N LEU A 378 88.55 -81.52 145.05
CA LEU A 378 88.49 -82.84 145.68
C LEU A 378 89.83 -83.26 146.30
N VAL A 379 90.96 -82.89 145.68
CA VAL A 379 92.31 -83.10 146.25
C VAL A 379 92.53 -82.24 147.51
N ARG A 380 91.82 -81.11 147.66
CA ARG A 380 91.93 -80.24 148.84
C ARG A 380 91.17 -80.74 150.07
N ARG A 381 90.22 -81.67 149.92
CA ARG A 381 89.34 -82.15 151.01
C ARG A 381 89.63 -83.56 151.52
N ALA A 382 90.44 -84.35 150.82
CA ALA A 382 91.00 -85.59 151.33
C ALA A 382 92.49 -85.35 151.64
N GLY A 383 92.82 -85.01 152.89
CA GLY A 383 94.15 -84.51 153.26
C GLY A 383 95.32 -85.41 152.83
N VAL A 384 96.16 -84.86 151.94
CA VAL A 384 97.60 -85.12 151.69
C VAL A 384 98.22 -83.80 151.21
#